data_AF-A0A0F7LR90-F1
#
_entry.id   AF-A0A0F7LR90-F1
#
_cell.length_a   1.000
_cell.length_b   1.000
_cell.length_c   1.000
_cell.angle_alpha   90.00
_cell.angle_beta   90.00
_cell.angle_gamma   90.00
#
_symmetry.space_group_name_H-M   'P 1'
#
loop_
_entity.id
_entity.type
_entity.pdbx_description
1 polymer ?
#
loop_
_entity_poly.entity_id
_entity_poly.type
_entity_poly.pdbx_seq_one_letter_code
_entity_poly.pdbx_strand_id
1 'polypeptide(L)'
;MSFETRVNGLNKVAQVRAQYFKSDNKELSVFINEMRDKRSENYVDNKRVLAAIFYIARIPTNRHELALNELTREEMISLIRAINIIKATSVLLPNNLSLPN
;
A
#
# COMPACT_ATOMS: atom_id res chain seq x y z
N MET A 1 -18.12 -1.85 -12.85
CA MET A 1 -16.78 -1.29 -13.09
C MET A 1 -15.77 -2.40 -12.86
N SER A 2 -14.90 -2.71 -13.83
CA SER A 2 -13.90 -3.79 -13.66
C SER A 2 -12.83 -3.42 -12.65
N PHE A 3 -12.11 -4.44 -12.16
CA PHE A 3 -10.95 -4.28 -11.30
C PHE A 3 -9.89 -3.37 -11.93
N GLU A 4 -9.53 -3.59 -13.20
CA GLU A 4 -8.51 -2.77 -13.87
C GLU A 4 -8.95 -1.31 -14.01
N THR A 5 -10.21 -1.05 -14.37
CA THR A 5 -10.74 0.31 -14.48
C THR A 5 -10.64 1.03 -13.14
N ARG A 6 -10.90 0.35 -12.03
CA ARG A 6 -10.78 0.93 -10.68
C ARG A 6 -9.33 1.22 -10.30
N VAL A 7 -8.41 0.27 -10.54
CA VAL A 7 -6.97 0.47 -10.28
C VAL A 7 -6.43 1.64 -11.11
N ASN A 8 -6.78 1.71 -12.40
CA ASN A 8 -6.36 2.78 -13.30
C ASN A 8 -6.91 4.14 -12.85
N GLY A 9 -8.18 4.20 -12.43
CA GLY A 9 -8.78 5.41 -11.87
C GLY A 9 -8.06 5.91 -10.63
N LEU A 10 -7.78 5.03 -9.65
CA LEU A 10 -7.05 5.37 -8.43
C LEU A 10 -5.62 5.88 -8.74
N ASN A 11 -4.93 5.23 -9.66
CA ASN A 11 -3.60 5.65 -10.10
C ASN A 11 -3.64 7.02 -10.79
N LYS A 12 -4.65 7.28 -11.61
CA LYS A 12 -4.82 8.58 -12.27
C LYS A 12 -5.09 9.69 -11.25
N VAL A 13 -5.91 9.43 -10.23
CA VAL A 13 -6.14 10.36 -9.13
C VAL A 13 -4.83 10.67 -8.39
N ALA A 14 -4.03 9.66 -8.07
CA ALA A 14 -2.73 9.87 -7.42
C ALA A 14 -1.79 10.75 -8.27
N GLN A 15 -1.76 10.54 -9.60
CA GLN A 15 -0.99 11.40 -10.52
C GLN A 15 -1.48 12.85 -10.52
N VAL A 16 -2.79 13.08 -10.58
CA VAL A 16 -3.39 14.42 -10.54
C VAL A 16 -3.06 15.12 -9.22
N ARG A 17 -3.13 14.41 -8.08
CA ARG A 17 -2.72 14.94 -6.76
C ARG A 17 -1.27 15.38 -6.74
N ALA A 18 -0.37 14.58 -7.29
CA ALA A 18 1.05 14.92 -7.38
C ALA A 18 1.31 16.14 -8.26
N GLN A 19 0.58 16.29 -9.38
CA GLN A 19 0.78 17.38 -10.34
C GLN A 19 0.21 18.72 -9.85
N TYR A 20 -0.99 18.73 -9.28
CA TYR A 20 -1.75 19.96 -9.06
C TYR A 20 -1.92 20.34 -7.59
N PHE A 21 -1.89 19.38 -6.67
CA PHE A 21 -2.26 19.61 -5.28
C PHE A 21 -1.08 19.68 -4.32
N LYS A 22 0.17 19.49 -4.80
CA LYS A 22 1.39 19.39 -3.97
C LYS A 22 1.17 18.48 -2.75
N SER A 23 0.36 17.43 -2.90
CA SER A 23 0.01 16.52 -1.80
C SER A 23 1.29 15.84 -1.31
N ASP A 24 1.60 16.02 -0.04
CA ASP A 24 2.60 15.21 0.62
C ASP A 24 1.95 13.85 0.95
N ASN A 25 2.69 12.75 0.76
CA ASN A 25 2.19 11.40 1.04
C ASN A 25 2.15 11.15 2.56
N LYS A 26 1.62 12.10 3.34
CA LYS A 26 1.61 12.07 4.81
C LYS A 26 0.82 10.88 5.34
N GLU A 27 -0.35 10.61 4.78
CA GLU A 27 -1.16 9.43 5.14
C GLU A 27 -0.40 8.12 4.90
N LEU A 28 0.37 8.02 3.80
CA LEU A 28 1.20 6.86 3.51
C LEU A 28 2.31 6.69 4.55
N SER A 29 2.92 7.80 4.97
CA SER A 29 3.95 7.77 6.03
C SER A 29 3.38 7.33 7.37
N VAL A 30 2.19 7.83 7.74
CA VAL A 30 1.50 7.42 8.97
C VAL A 30 1.19 5.93 8.93
N PHE A 31 0.58 5.46 7.83
CA PHE A 31 0.28 4.05 7.64
C PHE A 31 1.53 3.15 7.78
N ILE A 32 2.64 3.48 7.12
CA ILE A 32 3.86 2.66 7.23
C ILE A 32 4.41 2.66 8.66
N ASN A 33 4.35 3.80 9.36
CA ASN A 33 4.80 3.87 10.75
C ASN A 33 3.92 3.01 11.67
N GLU A 34 2.60 3.05 11.50
CA GLU A 34 1.66 2.18 12.24
C GLU A 34 1.95 0.69 11.98
N MET A 35 2.19 0.32 10.72
CA MET A 35 2.49 -1.07 10.35
C MET A 35 3.84 -1.56 10.88
N ARG A 36 4.77 -0.65 11.18
CA ARG A 36 6.09 -0.94 11.76
C ARG A 36 6.14 -0.77 13.28
N ASP A 37 5.06 -0.36 13.92
CA ASP A 37 5.05 -0.10 15.36
C ASP A 37 5.20 -1.40 16.16
N LYS A 38 6.37 -1.56 16.79
CA LYS A 38 6.71 -2.69 17.65
C LYS A 38 5.86 -2.78 18.93
N ARG A 39 5.18 -1.70 19.31
CA ARG A 39 4.28 -1.67 20.47
C ARG A 39 2.89 -2.20 20.13
N SER A 40 2.57 -2.38 18.85
CA SER A 40 1.31 -2.96 18.42
C SER A 40 1.22 -4.44 18.82
N GLU A 41 0.08 -4.84 19.40
CA GLU A 41 -0.22 -6.24 19.69
C GLU A 41 -0.19 -7.12 18.41
N ASN A 42 -0.47 -6.51 17.25
CA ASN A 42 -0.49 -7.18 15.94
C ASN A 42 0.81 -6.96 15.15
N TYR A 43 1.93 -6.56 15.80
CA TYR A 43 3.17 -6.18 15.11
C TYR A 43 3.63 -7.19 14.05
N VAL A 44 3.58 -8.49 14.37
CA VAL A 44 4.03 -9.55 13.45
C VAL A 44 3.19 -9.57 12.17
N ASP A 45 1.88 -9.50 12.30
CA ASP A 45 0.97 -9.54 11.16
C ASP A 45 0.97 -8.22 10.38
N ASN A 46 1.04 -7.09 11.08
CA ASN A 46 1.24 -5.78 10.44
C ASN A 46 2.50 -5.77 9.58
N LYS A 47 3.63 -6.27 10.11
CA LYS A 47 4.88 -6.38 9.37
C LYS A 47 4.74 -7.30 8.14
N ARG A 48 4.02 -8.42 8.26
CA ARG A 48 3.77 -9.34 7.13
C ARG A 48 2.89 -8.71 6.05
N VAL A 49 1.83 -8.00 6.44
CA VAL A 49 0.98 -7.26 5.50
C VAL A 49 1.81 -6.20 4.77
N LEU A 50 2.63 -5.44 5.50
CA LEU A 50 3.51 -4.45 4.86
C LEU A 50 4.52 -5.10 3.90
N ALA A 51 5.12 -6.22 4.28
CA ALA A 51 6.00 -6.99 3.39
C ALA A 51 5.26 -7.49 2.13
N ALA A 52 4.00 -7.91 2.25
CA ALA A 52 3.18 -8.29 1.11
C ALA A 52 2.88 -7.10 0.18
N ILE A 53 2.63 -5.91 0.73
CA ILE A 53 2.48 -4.67 -0.07
C ILE A 53 3.76 -4.39 -0.86
N PHE A 54 4.93 -4.43 -0.19
CA PHE A 54 6.21 -4.21 -0.86
C PHE A 54 6.53 -5.28 -1.91
N TYR A 55 6.12 -6.53 -1.67
CA TYR A 55 6.24 -7.62 -2.63
C TYR A 55 5.39 -7.37 -3.88
N ILE A 56 4.13 -6.95 -3.74
CA ILE A 56 3.26 -6.55 -4.86
C ILE A 56 3.89 -5.37 -5.63
N ALA A 57 4.53 -4.44 -4.92
CA ALA A 57 5.28 -3.32 -5.50
C ALA A 57 6.60 -3.75 -6.18
N ARG A 58 6.99 -5.03 -6.10
CA ARG A 58 8.27 -5.56 -6.59
C ARG A 58 9.50 -4.86 -5.99
N ILE A 59 9.37 -4.39 -4.76
CA ILE A 59 10.50 -3.80 -4.02
C ILE A 59 11.31 -4.94 -3.39
N PRO A 60 12.63 -5.00 -3.58
CA PRO A 60 13.49 -6.03 -2.98
C PRO A 60 13.39 -6.08 -1.45
N THR A 61 13.43 -7.28 -0.86
CA THR A 61 13.26 -7.49 0.59
C THR A 61 14.28 -6.75 1.44
N ASN A 62 15.53 -6.62 0.98
CA ASN A 62 16.57 -5.84 1.65
C ASN A 62 16.26 -4.33 1.72
N ARG A 63 15.24 -3.85 1.00
CA ARG A 63 14.78 -2.46 1.00
C ARG A 63 13.47 -2.25 1.76
N HIS A 64 12.84 -3.32 2.28
CA HIS A 64 11.53 -3.23 2.97
C HIS A 64 11.56 -2.46 4.29
N GLU A 65 12.73 -2.31 4.91
CA GLU A 65 12.90 -1.61 6.20
C GLU A 65 13.33 -0.14 6.02
N LEU A 66 13.61 0.31 4.80
CA LEU A 66 14.00 1.69 4.53
C LEU A 66 12.90 2.69 4.89
N ALA A 67 13.29 3.89 5.27
CA ALA A 67 12.37 5.00 5.40
C ALA A 67 11.83 5.41 4.02
N LEU A 68 10.62 6.00 3.98
CA LEU A 68 9.97 6.34 2.72
C LEU A 68 10.78 7.31 1.83
N ASN A 69 11.55 8.21 2.45
CA ASN A 69 12.42 9.15 1.76
C ASN A 69 13.70 8.52 1.20
N GLU A 70 14.00 7.26 1.56
CA GLU A 70 15.14 6.49 1.03
C GLU A 70 14.73 5.57 -0.14
N LEU A 71 13.43 5.49 -0.43
CA LEU A 71 12.93 4.83 -1.63
C LEU A 71 13.23 5.69 -2.86
N THR A 72 13.60 5.02 -3.95
CA THR A 72 13.72 5.69 -5.25
C THR A 72 12.35 6.16 -5.73
N ARG A 73 12.34 7.06 -6.72
CA ARG A 73 11.09 7.56 -7.32
C ARG A 73 10.26 6.41 -7.91
N GLU A 74 10.91 5.46 -8.56
CA GLU A 74 10.31 4.30 -9.20
C GLU A 74 9.69 3.33 -8.18
N GLU A 75 10.37 3.13 -7.06
CA GLU A 75 9.86 2.34 -5.93
C GLU A 75 8.65 3.01 -5.28
N MET A 76 8.72 4.33 -5.05
CA MET A 76 7.58 5.09 -4.52
C MET A 76 6.35 5.00 -5.44
N ILE A 77 6.55 5.12 -6.76
CA ILE A 77 5.47 4.94 -7.75
C ILE A 77 4.89 3.52 -7.67
N SER A 78 5.75 2.51 -7.58
CA SER A 78 5.33 1.11 -7.51
C SER A 78 4.60 0.78 -6.20
N LEU A 79 5.04 1.36 -5.08
CA LEU A 79 4.38 1.25 -3.78
C LEU A 79 2.96 1.85 -3.81
N ILE A 80 2.81 3.06 -4.34
CA ILE A 80 1.50 3.71 -4.47
C ILE A 80 0.57 2.87 -5.34
N ARG A 81 1.08 2.32 -6.46
CA ARG A 81 0.32 1.41 -7.33
C ARG A 81 -0.11 0.14 -6.59
N ALA A 82 0.77 -0.47 -5.80
CA ALA A 82 0.46 -1.66 -5.02
C ALA A 82 -0.65 -1.40 -3.99
N ILE A 83 -0.61 -0.26 -3.30
CA ILE A 83 -1.67 0.15 -2.37
C ILE A 83 -2.99 0.37 -3.12
N ASN A 84 -2.97 1.01 -4.29
CA ASN A 84 -4.17 1.19 -5.11
C ASN A 84 -4.76 -0.13 -5.62
N ILE A 85 -3.91 -1.12 -5.93
CA ILE A 85 -4.31 -2.50 -6.23
C ILE A 85 -5.08 -3.07 -5.04
N ILE A 86 -4.52 -3.00 -3.83
CA ILE A 86 -5.16 -3.52 -2.62
C ILE A 86 -6.48 -2.81 -2.32
N LYS A 87 -6.52 -1.47 -2.45
CA LYS A 87 -7.76 -0.69 -2.29
C LYS A 87 -8.84 -1.06 -3.32
N ALA A 88 -8.45 -1.45 -4.52
CA ALA A 88 -9.39 -1.94 -5.52
C ALA A 88 -9.87 -3.36 -5.19
N THR A 89 -8.97 -4.23 -4.71
CA THR A 89 -9.27 -5.60 -4.30
C THR A 89 -10.14 -5.66 -3.05
N SER A 90 -9.97 -4.74 -2.09
CA SER A 90 -10.72 -4.77 -0.82
C SER A 90 -12.23 -4.68 -1.01
N VAL A 91 -12.68 -4.04 -2.10
CA VAL A 91 -14.10 -3.93 -2.47
C VAL A 91 -14.65 -5.23 -3.07
N LEU A 92 -13.78 -6.13 -3.51
CA LEU A 92 -14.14 -7.43 -4.07
C LEU A 92 -14.02 -8.57 -3.05
N LEU A 93 -13.47 -8.30 -1.86
CA LEU A 93 -13.34 -9.33 -0.83
C LEU A 93 -14.72 -9.83 -0.39
N PRO A 94 -14.84 -11.14 -0.06
CA PRO A 94 -16.10 -11.68 0.44
C PRO A 94 -16.53 -10.98 1.72
N ASN A 95 -17.79 -10.57 1.80
CA ASN A 95 -18.35 -9.94 3.01
C ASN A 95 -18.68 -10.96 4.11
N ASN A 96 -18.96 -12.21 3.72
CA ASN A 96 -19.36 -13.27 4.63
C ASN A 96 -18.32 -14.38 4.58
N LEU A 97 -17.57 -14.54 5.66
CA LEU A 97 -16.57 -15.60 5.83
C LEU A 97 -16.96 -16.43 7.05
N SER A 98 -16.80 -17.74 6.95
CA SER A 98 -16.99 -18.68 8.05
C SER A 98 -15.69 -19.43 8.31
N LEU A 99 -15.39 -19.70 9.58
CA LEU A 99 -14.31 -20.61 9.93
C LEU A 99 -14.69 -22.05 9.54
N PRO A 100 -13.71 -22.89 9.16
CA PRO A 100 -13.95 -24.32 8.99
C PRO A 100 -14.25 -24.97 10.36
N ASN A 101 -15.11 -25.99 10.36
CA ASN A 101 -15.38 -26.84 11.52
C ASN A 101 -14.24 -27.84 11.76
#